data_AF-A0A849EEB8-F1
#
_entry.id   AF-A0A849EEB8-F1
#
_cell.length_a   1.000
_cell.length_b   1.000
_cell.length_c   1.000
_cell.angle_alpha   90.00
_cell.angle_beta   90.00
_cell.angle_gamma   90.00
#
_symmetry.space_group_name_H-M   'P 1'
#
loop_
_entity.id
_entity.type
_entity.pdbx_description
1 polymer ?
#
loop_
_entity_poly.entity_id
_entity_poly.type
_entity_poly.pdbx_seq_one_letter_code
_entity_poly.pdbx_strand_id
1 'polypeptide(L)' 'MSEKPDHLLCFGFGFSARALAQALPRDQWVITGTSRSVEGCEKITQLGFDAAQFNDDTPLDTSLLDGVT' A
#
# COMPACT_ATOMS: atom_id res chain seq x y z
N MET A 1 -14.52 7.82 -18.29
CA MET A 1 -13.54 6.82 -17.83
C MET A 1 -12.62 7.60 -16.90
N SER A 2 -12.56 7.28 -15.60
CA SER A 2 -11.67 8.03 -14.69
C SER A 2 -10.23 7.90 -15.18
N GLU A 3 -9.59 9.04 -15.44
CA GLU A 3 -8.21 9.12 -15.93
C GLU A 3 -7.15 8.77 -14.87
N LYS A 4 -7.58 8.40 -13.66
CA LYS A 4 -6.69 8.16 -12.51
C LYS A 4 -6.89 6.73 -11.99
N PRO A 5 -5.81 5.95 -11.76
CA PRO A 5 -5.90 4.62 -11.18
C PRO A 5 -6.48 4.71 -9.76
N ASP A 6 -7.30 3.72 -9.39
CA ASP A 6 -7.83 3.57 -8.04
C ASP A 6 -6.67 3.28 -7.07
N HIS A 7 -6.75 3.78 -5.84
CA HIS A 7 -5.71 3.58 -4.84
C HIS A 7 -6.21 2.66 -3.73
N LEU A 8 -5.44 1.61 -3.44
CA LEU A 8 -5.67 0.73 -2.31
C LEU A 8 -4.58 0.94 -1.26
N LEU A 9 -4.96 1.46 -0.08
CA LEU A 9 -4.09 1.54 1.08
C LEU A 9 -4.37 0.40 2.05
N CYS A 10 -3.37 -0.44 2.31
CA CYS A 10 -3.48 -1.61 3.19
C CYS A 10 -2.81 -1.34 4.56
N PHE A 11 -3.62 -1.29 5.62
CA PHE A 11 -3.13 -1.31 7.01
C PHE A 11 -2.63 -2.71 7.38
N GLY A 12 -1.31 -2.90 7.29
CA GLY A 12 -0.65 -4.20 7.33
C GLY A 12 -0.65 -4.93 5.99
N PHE A 13 0.55 -5.30 5.51
CA PHE A 13 0.73 -6.01 4.23
C PHE A 13 1.03 -7.51 4.42
N GLY A 14 0.09 -8.21 5.04
CA GLY A 14 0.14 -9.65 5.33
C GLY A 14 -0.27 -10.55 4.15
N PHE A 15 -0.62 -11.81 4.42
CA PHE A 15 -0.97 -12.80 3.38
C PHE A 15 -2.10 -12.33 2.46
N SER A 16 -3.25 -11.95 3.03
CA SER A 16 -4.43 -11.55 2.25
C SER A 16 -4.19 -10.28 1.44
N ALA A 17 -3.55 -9.27 2.03
CA ALA A 17 -3.22 -8.03 1.35
C ALA A 17 -2.31 -8.29 0.14
N ARG A 18 -1.30 -9.16 0.29
CA ARG A 18 -0.41 -9.55 -0.82
C ARG A 18 -1.15 -10.31 -1.91
N ALA A 19 -1.99 -11.28 -1.54
CA ALA A 19 -2.75 -12.07 -2.51
C ALA A 19 -3.69 -11.18 -3.34
N LEU A 20 -4.39 -10.24 -2.68
CA LEU A 20 -5.23 -9.26 -3.37
C LEU A 20 -4.39 -8.35 -4.27
N ALA A 21 -3.29 -7.81 -3.74
CA ALA A 21 -2.45 -6.87 -4.48
C ALA A 21 -1.78 -7.48 -5.71
N GLN A 22 -1.54 -8.80 -5.71
CA GLN A 22 -1.07 -9.55 -6.87
C GLN A 22 -2.16 -9.82 -7.91
N ALA A 23 -3.43 -9.85 -7.50
CA ALA A 23 -4.56 -10.11 -8.40
C ALA A 23 -5.09 -8.85 -9.08
N LEU A 24 -4.82 -7.67 -8.52
CA LEU A 24 -5.30 -6.40 -9.06
C LEU A 24 -4.48 -5.93 -10.29
N PRO A 25 -5.13 -5.43 -11.36
CA PRO A 25 -4.44 -4.92 -12.54
C PRO A 25 -3.63 -3.66 -12.21
N ARG A 26 -2.32 -3.70 -12.47
CA ARG A 26 -1.39 -2.59 -12.14
C ARG A 26 -1.58 -1.34 -13.00
N ASP A 27 -2.26 -1.47 -14.13
CA ASP A 27 -2.69 -0.38 -15.00
C ASP A 27 -3.90 0.40 -14.43
N GLN A 28 -4.63 -0.21 -13.48
CA GLN A 28 -5.83 0.36 -12.88
C GLN A 28 -5.69 0.64 -11.39
N TRP A 29 -4.73 0.00 -10.72
CA TRP A 29 -4.57 0.09 -9.27
C TRP A 29 -3.17 0.54 -8.86
N VAL A 30 -3.12 1.58 -8.04
CA VAL A 30 -1.99 1.91 -7.16
C VAL A 30 -2.21 1.20 -5.83
N ILE A 31 -1.18 0.58 -5.27
CA ILE A 31 -1.31 -0.17 -4.02
C ILE A 31 -0.17 0.20 -3.08
N THR A 32 -0.54 0.70 -1.91
CA THR A 32 0.39 1.04 -0.84
C THR A 32 0.14 0.13 0.37
N GLY A 33 1.15 -0.64 0.76
CA GLY A 33 1.13 -1.43 1.98
C GLY A 33 1.75 -0.65 3.15
N THR A 34 1.25 -0.89 4.36
CA THR A 34 1.89 -0.36 5.57
C THR A 34 2.55 -1.44 6.40
N SER A 35 3.57 -1.04 7.16
CA SER A 35 4.27 -1.88 8.13
C SER A 35 4.67 -1.04 9.35
N ARG A 36 4.78 -1.68 10.52
CA ARG A 36 5.27 -1.02 11.73
C ARG A 36 6.78 -0.82 11.74
N SER A 37 7.53 -1.59 10.94
CA SER A 37 8.99 -1.53 10.89
C SER A 37 9.51 -1.22 9.48
N VAL A 38 10.73 -0.70 9.42
CA VAL A 38 11.45 -0.40 8.19
C VAL A 38 11.67 -1.68 7.37
N GLU A 39 12.06 -2.77 8.01
CA GLU A 39 12.30 -4.06 7.34
C GLU A 39 11.02 -4.62 6.72
N GLY A 40 9.87 -4.36 7.34
CA GLY A 40 8.58 -4.72 6.75
C GLY A 40 8.22 -3.85 5.54
N CYS A 41 8.57 -2.56 5.56
CA CYS A 41 8.41 -1.68 4.40
C CYS A 41 9.31 -2.13 3.23
N GLU A 42 10.57 -2.44 3.50
CA GLU A 42 11.50 -2.97 2.49
C GLU A 42 10.98 -4.24 1.84
N LYS A 43 10.38 -5.16 2.62
CA LYS A 43 9.74 -6.38 2.08
C LYS A 43 8.56 -6.05 1.15
N ILE A 44 7.79 -5.00 1.44
CA ILE A 44 6.69 -4.55 0.59
C ILE A 44 7.25 -3.99 -0.72
N THR A 45 8.27 -3.14 -0.65
CA THR A 45 8.95 -2.58 -1.83
C THR A 45 9.58 -3.65 -2.70
N GLN A 46 10.21 -4.67 -2.10
CA GLN A 46 10.78 -5.82 -2.83
C GLN A 46 9.73 -6.64 -3.59
N LEU A 47 8.47 -6.61 -3.15
CA LEU A 47 7.34 -7.23 -3.86
C LEU A 47 6.78 -6.35 -4.99
N GLY A 48 7.33 -5.16 -5.21
CA GLY A 48 6.90 -4.22 -6.25
C GLY A 48 5.65 -3.44 -5.87
N PHE A 49 5.49 -3.10 -4.59
CA PHE A 49 4.41 -2.26 -4.08
C PHE A 49 4.96 -1.06 -3.31
N ASP A 50 4.17 0.01 -3.24
CA ASP A 50 4.54 1.16 -2.42
C ASP A 50 4.42 0.80 -0.94
N ALA A 51 5.30 1.38 -0.12
CA ALA A 51 5.37 1.06 1.30
C ALA A 51 5.39 2.33 2.15
N ALA A 52 4.62 2.34 3.23
CA ALA A 52 4.65 3.41 4.22
C ALA A 52 4.79 2.83 5.63
N GLN A 53 5.71 3.39 6.42
CA GLN A 53 5.82 3.02 7.82
C GLN A 53 4.68 3.67 8.61
N PHE A 54 3.98 2.87 9.41
CA PHE A 54 2.91 3.34 10.27
C PHE A 54 2.96 2.59 11.61
N ASN A 55 3.24 3.32 12.69
CA ASN A 55 3.29 2.82 14.06
C ASN A 55 3.03 3.97 15.06
N ASP A 56 3.16 3.67 16.35
CA ASP A 56 2.86 4.64 17.42
C ASP A 56 3.76 5.89 17.39
N ASP A 57 5.00 5.77 16.90
CA ASP A 57 5.98 6.86 16.79
C ASP A 57 5.99 7.53 15.41
N THR A 58 5.44 6.85 14.40
CA THR A 58 5.47 7.24 12.99
C THR A 58 4.03 7.29 12.46
N PRO A 59 3.36 8.44 12.58
CA PRO A 59 2.01 8.59 12.05
C PRO A 59 2.01 8.45 10.53
N LEU A 60 0.88 8.01 9.99
CA LEU A 60 0.69 7.90 8.55
C LEU A 60 0.65 9.30 7.93
N ASP A 61 1.37 9.49 6.83
CA ASP A 61 1.17 10.67 5.97
C ASP A 61 -0.25 10.63 5.39
N THR A 62 -1.07 11.62 5.76
CA THR A 62 -2.48 11.67 5.37
C THR A 62 -2.68 11.83 3.88
N SER A 63 -1.69 12.30 3.12
CA SER A 63 -1.75 12.36 1.65
C SER A 63 -1.89 10.96 1.01
N LEU A 64 -1.49 9.89 1.72
CA LEU A 64 -1.71 8.51 1.28
C LEU A 64 -3.17 8.07 1.29
N LEU A 65 -4.08 8.87 1.87
CA LEU A 65 -5.52 8.62 1.86
C LEU A 65 -6.21 9.28 0.67
N ASP A 66 -5.50 10.08 -0.12
CA ASP A 66 -6.06 10.82 -1.24
C ASP A 66 -6.48 9.87 -2.38
N GLY A 67 -7.80 9.74 -2.58
CA GLY A 67 -8.34 8.89 -3.65
C GLY A 67 -8.27 7.38 -3.35
N VAL A 68 -8.14 7.01 -2.08
CA VAL A 68 -8.27 5.62 -1.63
C VAL A 68 -9.73 5.19 -1.74
N THR A 69 -9.96 4.00 -2.31
CA THR A 69 -11.28 3.35 -2.42
C THR A 69 -11.56 2.40 -1.27
#